data_AF-A0A9E3EQ83-F1
#
_entry.id   AF-A0A9E3EQ83-F1
#
_cell.length_a   1.000
_cell.length_b   1.000
_cell.length_c   1.000
_cell.angle_alpha   90.00
_cell.angle_beta   90.00
_cell.angle_gamma   90.00
#
_symmetry.space_group_name_H-M   'P 1'
#
loop_
_entity.id
_entity.type
_entity.pdbx_description
1 polymer ?
#
loop_
_entity_poly.entity_id
_entity_poly.type
_entity_poly.pdbx_seq_one_letter_code
_entity_poly.pdbx_strand_id
1 'polypeptide(L)' 'MSWKTVNEILGLASIDSEFCRELLEKPLEAVQRRGFQLTDREREVMSKIVADNLYEFSLIVFTELAPGKD' A
#
# COMPACT_ATOMS: atom_id res chain seq x y z
N MET A 1 -6.21 4.52 6.80
CA MET A 1 -5.48 5.37 5.81
C MET A 1 -6.44 6.26 5.08
N SER A 2 -6.02 7.45 4.65
CA SER A 2 -6.90 8.28 3.81
C SER A 2 -6.99 7.69 2.40
N TRP A 3 -8.16 7.81 1.76
CA TRP A 3 -8.35 7.45 0.34
C TRP A 3 -7.30 8.10 -0.56
N LYS A 4 -6.89 9.33 -0.24
CA LYS A 4 -5.85 10.06 -0.96
C LYS A 4 -4.52 9.31 -0.94
N THR A 5 -4.08 8.85 0.23
CA THR A 5 -2.80 8.14 0.38
C THR A 5 -2.79 6.82 -0.39
N VAL A 6 -3.88 6.05 -0.31
CA VAL A 6 -4.01 4.79 -1.06
C VAL A 6 -3.95 5.04 -2.56
N ASN A 7 -4.69 6.04 -3.06
CA ASN A 7 -4.68 6.37 -4.48
C ASN A 7 -3.32 6.90 -4.95
N GLU A 8 -2.59 7.65 -4.12
CA GLU A 8 -1.22 8.10 -4.42
C GLU A 8 -0.26 6.93 -4.56
N ILE A 9 -0.31 5.95 -3.65
CA ILE A 9 0.52 4.73 -3.71
C ILE A 9 0.20 3.94 -4.99
N LEU A 10 -1.09 3.65 -5.24
CA LEU A 10 -1.51 2.89 -6.41
C LEU A 10 -1.19 3.62 -7.72
N GLY A 11 -1.41 4.93 -7.75
CA GLY A 11 -1.09 5.78 -8.90
C GLY A 11 0.40 5.75 -9.21
N LEU A 12 1.27 5.90 -8.19
CA LEU A 12 2.71 5.82 -8.37
C LEU A 12 3.14 4.44 -8.90
N ALA A 13 2.63 3.36 -8.31
CA ALA A 13 2.95 2.00 -8.74
C ALA A 13 2.45 1.68 -10.16
N SER A 14 1.42 2.36 -10.65
CA SER A 14 0.92 2.17 -12.02
C SER A 14 1.86 2.72 -13.10
N ILE A 15 2.73 3.68 -12.76
CA ILE A 15 3.64 4.34 -13.70
C ILE A 15 5.13 4.08 -13.41
N ASP A 16 5.46 3.65 -12.19
CA ASP A 16 6.81 3.31 -11.76
C ASP A 16 6.89 1.79 -11.52
N SER A 17 7.40 1.08 -12.52
CA SER A 17 7.50 -0.39 -12.48
C SER A 17 8.46 -0.90 -11.41
N GLU A 18 9.48 -0.12 -11.06
CA GLU A 18 10.41 -0.48 -9.98
C GLU A 18 9.70 -0.39 -8.64
N PHE A 19 8.99 0.71 -8.40
CA PHE A 19 8.17 0.86 -7.20
C PHE A 19 7.08 -0.21 -7.11
N CYS A 20 6.43 -0.55 -8.22
CA CYS A 20 5.42 -1.61 -8.25
C CYS A 20 5.99 -2.95 -7.77
N ARG A 21 7.17 -3.34 -8.28
CA ARG A 21 7.85 -4.57 -7.85
C ARG A 21 8.20 -4.52 -6.36
N GLU A 22 8.80 -3.42 -5.90
CA GLU A 22 9.13 -3.25 -4.48
C GLU A 22 7.88 -3.31 -3.59
N LEU A 23 6.77 -2.71 -4.04
CA LEU A 23 5.51 -2.65 -3.32
C LEU A 23 4.88 -4.04 -3.18
N LEU A 24 5.01 -4.91 -4.19
CA LEU A 24 4.49 -6.28 -4.13
C LEU A 24 5.40 -7.22 -3.31
N GLU A 25 6.72 -7.01 -3.34
CA GLU A 25 7.66 -7.83 -2.57
C GLU A 25 7.72 -7.44 -1.09
N LYS A 26 7.79 -6.13 -0.81
CA LYS A 26 8.03 -5.55 0.52
C LYS A 26 7.18 -4.28 0.73
N PRO A 27 5.85 -4.42 0.86
CA PRO A 27 4.94 -3.26 0.82
C PRO A 27 5.26 -2.16 1.81
N LEU A 28 5.47 -2.51 3.08
CA LEU A 28 5.75 -1.57 4.16
C LEU A 28 7.05 -0.78 3.90
N GLU A 29 8.09 -1.46 3.44
CA GLU A 29 9.39 -0.83 3.18
C GLU A 29 9.31 0.09 1.96
N ALA A 30 8.61 -0.34 0.91
CA ALA A 30 8.43 0.45 -0.31
C ALA A 30 7.73 1.78 -0.02
N VAL A 31 6.61 1.75 0.70
CA VAL A 31 5.87 2.98 1.04
C VAL A 31 6.65 3.88 2.01
N GLN A 32 7.40 3.31 2.96
CA GLN A 32 8.26 4.08 3.86
C GLN A 32 9.42 4.77 3.12
N ARG A 33 10.09 4.08 2.18
CA ARG A 33 11.16 4.69 1.36
C ARG A 33 10.67 5.85 0.52
N ARG A 34 9.41 5.80 0.07
CA ARG A 34 8.75 6.90 -0.65
C ARG A 34 8.22 8.01 0.26
N GLY A 35 8.41 7.90 1.58
CA GLY A 35 8.08 8.93 2.55
C GLY A 35 6.63 8.93 3.02
N PHE A 36 5.84 7.89 2.71
CA PHE A 36 4.47 7.78 3.20
C PHE A 36 4.48 7.54 4.72
N GLN A 37 3.76 8.39 5.44
CA GLN A 37 3.59 8.25 6.88
C GLN A 37 2.40 7.35 7.17
N LEU A 38 2.69 6.20 7.78
CA LEU A 38 1.70 5.22 8.22
C LEU A 38 1.63 5.20 9.74
N THR A 39 0.41 5.12 10.26
CA THR A 39 0.10 4.78 11.66
C THR A 39 0.50 3.34 11.99
N ASP A 40 0.59 3.00 13.26
CA ASP A 40 1.01 1.64 13.68
C ASP A 40 0.10 0.54 13.14
N ARG A 41 -1.23 0.77 13.14
CA ARG A 41 -2.21 -0.15 12.54
C ARG A 41 -1.97 -0.35 11.04
N GLU A 42 -1.74 0.72 10.30
CA GLU A 42 -1.48 0.66 8.86
C GLU A 42 -0.16 -0.05 8.55
N ARG A 43 0.87 0.15 9.37
CA ARG A 43 2.15 -0.56 9.23
C ARG A 43 1.98 -2.05 9.46
N GLU A 44 1.21 -2.43 10.48
CA GLU A 44 0.92 -3.82 10.77
C GLU A 44 0.22 -4.49 9.59
N VAL A 45 -0.83 -3.87 9.05
CA VAL A 45 -1.53 -4.41 7.89
C VAL A 45 -0.61 -4.48 6.68
N MET A 46 0.10 -3.39 6.33
CA MET A 46 1.02 -3.36 5.18
C MET A 46 2.10 -4.43 5.27
N SER A 47 2.63 -4.72 6.46
CA SER A 47 3.65 -5.74 6.65
C SER A 47 3.17 -7.17 6.37
N LYS A 48 1.85 -7.39 6.35
CA LYS A 48 1.22 -8.70 6.16
C LYS A 48 0.61 -8.87 4.77
N ILE A 49 0.62 -7.83 3.93
CA ILE A 49 0.05 -7.93 2.58
C ILE A 49 0.95 -8.82 1.73
N VAL A 50 0.32 -9.82 1.12
CA VAL A 50 0.90 -10.66 0.07
C VAL A 50 -0.05 -10.54 -1.12
N ALA A 51 0.47 -10.07 -2.25
CA ALA A 51 -0.29 -9.87 -3.47
C ALA A 51 0.60 -10.14 -4.67
N ASP A 52 0.07 -10.81 -5.70
CA ASP A 52 0.83 -11.14 -6.90
C ASP A 52 0.84 -9.99 -7.92
N ASN A 53 -0.11 -9.07 -7.80
CA ASN A 53 -0.28 -7.95 -8.71
C ASN A 53 -0.96 -6.75 -8.03
N LEU A 54 -0.92 -5.60 -8.71
CA LEU A 54 -1.42 -4.34 -8.16
C LEU A 54 -2.95 -4.36 -7.93
N TYR A 55 -3.69 -5.16 -8.68
CA TYR A 55 -5.13 -5.32 -8.48
C TYR A 55 -5.43 -6.01 -7.15
N GLU A 56 -4.81 -7.15 -6.87
CA GLU A 56 -4.93 -7.86 -5.59
C GLU A 56 -4.46 -6.99 -4.42
N PHE A 57 -3.33 -6.32 -4.59
CA PHE A 57 -2.82 -5.39 -3.60
C PHE A 57 -3.87 -4.33 -3.25
N SER A 58 -4.47 -3.70 -4.27
CA SER A 58 -5.51 -2.68 -4.07
C SER A 58 -6.72 -3.22 -3.31
N LEU A 59 -7.18 -4.44 -3.61
CA LEU A 59 -8.31 -5.07 -2.92
C LEU A 59 -8.01 -5.28 -1.43
N ILE A 60 -6.82 -5.76 -1.09
CA ILE A 60 -6.40 -5.98 0.30
C ILE A 60 -6.32 -4.65 1.04
N VAL A 61 -5.68 -3.64 0.44
CA VAL A 61 -5.58 -2.29 1.03
C VAL A 61 -6.97 -1.70 1.29
N PHE A 62 -7.89 -1.81 0.33
CA PHE A 62 -9.25 -1.33 0.52
C PHE A 62 -10.03 -2.14 1.56
N THR A 63 -9.81 -3.44 1.65
CA THR A 63 -10.52 -4.28 2.61
C THR A 63 -10.07 -3.99 4.05
N GLU A 64 -8.77 -3.80 4.26
CA GLU A 64 -8.19 -3.68 5.60
C GLU A 64 -8.03 -2.22 6.08
N LEU A 65 -7.79 -1.29 5.15
CA LEU A 65 -7.39 0.10 5.47
C LEU A 65 -8.30 1.18 4.88
N ALA A 66 -9.41 0.81 4.22
CA ALA A 66 -10.39 1.81 3.80
C ALA A 66 -10.92 2.60 5.01
N PRO A 67 -11.11 3.92 4.86
CA PRO A 67 -11.59 4.75 5.94
C PRO A 67 -13.02 4.38 6.33
N GLY A 68 -13.25 4.23 7.63
CA GLY A 68 -14.52 3.80 8.23
C GLY A 68 -14.44 2.50 9.04
N LYS A 69 -13.28 1.85 9.10
CA LYS A 69 -13.00 0.69 9.98
C LYS A 69 -12.17 1.02 11.23
N ASP A 70 -11.95 2.31 11.52
CA ASP A 70 -11.31 2.81 12.74
C ASP A 70 -12.37 3.24 13.77
#